data_AF-A0A7X0RUC2-F1
#
_entry.id   AF-A0A7X0RUC2-F1
#
_cell.length_a   1.000
_cell.length_b   1.000
_cell.length_c   1.000
_cell.angle_alpha   90.00
_cell.angle_beta   90.00
_cell.angle_gamma   90.00
#
_symmetry.space_group_name_H-M   'P 1'
#
loop_
_entity.id
_entity.type
_entity.pdbx_description
1 polymer ?
#
loop_
_entity_poly.entity_id
_entity_poly.type
_entity_poly.pdbx_seq_one_letter_code
_entity_poly.pdbx_strand_id
1 'polypeptide(L)'
;MAISSPTSGDAYSLGVRNALIGKGVSAGDIGYDPSKGVTVKGQTFINPDKVYQGSAYTSSNNFNKAWDAYQSTLNNPAPSSTANTGYTASVQPTANPYAAYNPYSNAGAQNPYNNQIADVIKAIQVMASGNQSYDPYSSPEYAAQQAQQQRAADQSIRAAQETMGSAGFGRSTALGDAAQTAQNTANEYMQLQVVPQLIAANQARQQQQFQNTLAALDPLLNQQSRADNLVQQGFNNSIAQGQLTGNYVPQGANEIINQLLNLKTQAEAKGITADQRTGLSQQADVLRNQLASLGYNPTQFGSNVTASQASQNVGQGMRTLGGQEMDENVRQYNQNYAYQQARDAIKDKQYQQTFDENVREHDLAYALQKAQLAHQISNDAAQLAISQMNAQTSRMNVTNDNARAASTANFNQLMDVWKASGKAPAGLEKFGITQGTSFGSGSNNGMSEELSGLYSGLTSGKLSADQALSEINGRERMGFTTKEDAANMRAFVQQYLEGGSGQSTPKPQQPAKTTVGKSATELLKDWETDPTGKSAGRAKYDWVQWMTSPQGYSAGTSYEVWKDKYGPRLGG
;
A
#
# COMPACT_ATOMS: atom_id res chain seq x y z
N MET A 1 37.68 -15.79 -44.04
CA MET A 1 36.54 -16.17 -43.18
C MET A 1 36.07 -14.91 -42.46
N ALA A 2 34.91 -14.39 -42.82
CA ALA A 2 34.35 -13.19 -42.19
C ALA A 2 33.61 -13.59 -40.91
N ILE A 3 33.96 -12.99 -39.78
CA ILE A 3 33.33 -13.22 -38.48
C ILE A 3 32.11 -12.30 -38.42
N SER A 4 30.93 -12.90 -38.45
CA SER A 4 29.64 -12.22 -38.27
C SER A 4 29.50 -11.75 -36.82
N SER A 5 29.35 -10.44 -36.62
CA SER A 5 28.96 -9.85 -35.33
C SER A 5 27.53 -10.29 -34.96
N PRO A 6 27.27 -10.67 -33.70
CA PRO A 6 25.94 -11.09 -33.28
C PRO A 6 24.95 -9.92 -33.32
N THR A 7 23.86 -10.10 -34.05
CA THR A 7 22.72 -9.18 -34.12
C THR A 7 21.88 -9.26 -32.85
N SER A 8 21.75 -8.10 -32.19
CA SER A 8 20.80 -7.70 -31.13
C SER A 8 19.59 -8.62 -30.91
N GLY A 9 19.54 -9.28 -29.75
CA GLY A 9 18.36 -9.99 -29.26
C GLY A 9 18.60 -10.85 -28.00
N ASP A 10 19.86 -11.18 -27.68
CA ASP A 10 20.15 -12.07 -26.56
C ASP A 10 20.18 -11.32 -25.22
N ALA A 11 19.44 -11.85 -24.24
CA ALA A 11 19.29 -11.35 -22.87
C ALA A 11 20.61 -11.30 -22.04
N TYR A 12 21.75 -11.62 -22.65
CA TYR A 12 23.08 -11.78 -22.03
C TYR A 12 24.13 -10.90 -22.71
N SER A 13 23.84 -9.61 -22.84
CA SER A 13 24.68 -8.65 -23.55
C SER A 13 25.73 -7.95 -22.67
N LEU A 14 25.64 -8.05 -21.34
CA LEU A 14 26.50 -7.27 -20.45
C LEU A 14 27.78 -8.04 -20.10
N GLY A 15 28.91 -7.56 -20.60
CA GLY A 15 30.24 -8.05 -20.20
C GLY A 15 30.56 -7.66 -18.75
N VAL A 16 30.64 -8.64 -17.85
CA VAL A 16 30.76 -8.43 -16.39
C VAL A 16 32.00 -7.61 -16.04
N ARG A 17 33.14 -7.89 -16.67
CA ARG A 17 34.41 -7.17 -16.42
C ARG A 17 34.29 -5.68 -16.78
N ASN A 18 33.73 -5.36 -17.95
CA ASN A 18 33.57 -3.95 -18.38
C ASN A 18 32.60 -3.20 -17.47
N ALA A 19 31.53 -3.87 -17.05
CA ALA A 19 30.56 -3.30 -16.11
C ALA A 19 31.19 -3.03 -14.73
N LEU A 20 32.03 -3.94 -14.20
CA LEU A 20 32.78 -3.73 -12.95
C LEU A 20 33.78 -2.56 -13.04
N ILE A 21 34.52 -2.47 -14.15
CA ILE A 21 35.44 -1.34 -14.40
C ILE A 21 34.66 -0.02 -14.44
N GLY A 22 33.50 0.00 -15.11
CA GLY A 22 32.60 1.16 -15.12
C GLY A 22 32.05 1.55 -13.74
N LYS A 23 32.04 0.62 -12.78
CA LYS A 23 31.69 0.86 -11.39
C LYS A 23 32.89 1.22 -10.49
N GLY A 24 34.07 1.42 -11.07
CA GLY A 24 35.28 1.85 -10.36
C GLY A 24 36.13 0.71 -9.78
N VAL A 25 35.86 -0.55 -10.11
CA VAL A 25 36.73 -1.67 -9.72
C VAL A 25 37.97 -1.70 -10.61
N SER A 26 39.15 -1.73 -10.01
CA SER A 26 40.41 -1.81 -10.77
C SER A 26 40.47 -3.12 -11.55
N ALA A 27 40.93 -3.07 -12.81
CA ALA A 27 40.97 -4.26 -13.67
C ALA A 27 41.83 -5.41 -13.09
N GLY A 28 42.86 -5.09 -12.30
CA GLY A 28 43.70 -6.06 -11.61
C GLY A 28 43.02 -6.77 -10.44
N ASP A 29 41.95 -6.19 -9.88
CA ASP A 29 41.16 -6.82 -8.82
C ASP A 29 40.13 -7.81 -9.37
N ILE A 30 39.90 -7.84 -10.69
CA ILE A 30 38.86 -8.67 -11.34
C ILE A 30 39.48 -9.96 -11.86
N GLY A 31 39.18 -11.06 -11.18
CA GLY A 31 39.58 -12.42 -11.55
C GLY A 31 38.44 -13.24 -12.17
N TYR A 32 38.80 -14.41 -12.68
CA TYR A 32 37.85 -15.45 -13.07
C TYR A 32 38.37 -16.80 -12.57
N ASP A 33 37.52 -17.54 -11.86
CA ASP A 33 37.79 -18.88 -11.36
C ASP A 33 36.71 -19.82 -11.93
N PRO A 34 37.07 -20.91 -12.64
CA PRO A 34 36.09 -21.82 -13.24
C PRO A 34 35.08 -22.42 -12.25
N SER A 35 35.45 -22.53 -10.97
CA SER A 35 34.60 -23.08 -9.91
C SER A 35 33.73 -22.03 -9.21
N LYS A 36 34.11 -20.75 -9.28
CA LYS A 36 33.47 -19.66 -8.53
C LYS A 36 32.87 -18.57 -9.42
N GLY A 37 33.18 -18.55 -10.72
CA GLY A 37 32.78 -17.49 -11.63
C GLY A 37 33.73 -16.28 -11.58
N VAL A 38 33.18 -15.08 -11.83
CA VAL A 38 33.95 -13.83 -11.76
C VAL A 38 34.17 -13.48 -10.29
N THR A 39 35.41 -13.12 -9.95
CA THR A 39 35.80 -12.71 -8.60
C THR A 39 36.29 -11.27 -8.57
N VAL A 40 36.11 -10.57 -7.45
CA VAL A 40 36.66 -9.24 -7.19
C VAL A 40 37.47 -9.30 -5.90
N LYS A 41 38.76 -8.94 -5.96
CA LYS A 41 39.73 -9.07 -4.85
C LYS A 41 39.76 -10.48 -4.24
N GLY A 42 39.61 -11.50 -5.08
CA GLY A 42 39.59 -12.91 -4.67
C GLY A 42 38.26 -13.41 -4.09
N GLN A 43 37.27 -12.54 -3.88
CA GLN A 43 35.92 -12.93 -3.44
C GLN A 43 35.01 -13.19 -4.64
N THR A 44 34.15 -14.20 -4.55
CA THR A 44 33.17 -14.49 -5.60
C THR A 44 32.21 -13.32 -5.76
N PHE A 45 32.11 -12.79 -6.98
CA PHE A 45 31.19 -11.71 -7.32
C PHE A 45 29.92 -12.25 -7.97
N ILE A 46 30.05 -12.98 -9.08
CA ILE A 46 28.92 -13.55 -9.80
C ILE A 46 29.35 -14.77 -10.61
N ASN A 47 28.48 -15.79 -10.71
CA ASN A 47 28.64 -16.85 -11.70
C ASN A 47 27.99 -16.41 -13.01
N PRO A 48 28.76 -16.15 -14.09
CA PRO A 48 28.22 -15.61 -15.32
C PRO A 48 27.32 -16.62 -16.04
N ASP A 49 26.25 -16.11 -16.67
CA ASP A 49 25.30 -16.93 -17.43
C ASP A 49 25.97 -17.55 -18.69
N LYS A 50 26.96 -16.86 -19.26
CA LYS A 50 27.70 -17.32 -20.43
C LYS A 50 29.15 -16.86 -20.35
N VAL A 51 30.08 -17.75 -20.69
CA VAL A 51 31.48 -17.40 -20.93
C VAL A 51 31.78 -17.63 -22.40
N TYR A 52 32.18 -16.58 -23.10
CA TYR A 52 32.43 -16.62 -24.53
C TYR A 52 33.73 -15.89 -24.85
N GLN A 53 34.65 -16.58 -25.53
CA GLN A 53 35.98 -16.07 -25.89
C GLN A 53 36.76 -15.46 -24.70
N GLY A 54 36.70 -16.12 -23.54
CA GLY A 54 37.37 -15.66 -22.32
C GLY A 54 36.71 -14.46 -21.63
N SER A 55 35.58 -13.96 -22.14
CA SER A 55 34.78 -12.91 -21.51
C SER A 55 33.53 -13.49 -20.87
N ALA A 56 33.27 -13.07 -19.63
CA ALA A 56 32.09 -13.44 -18.86
C ALA A 56 30.94 -12.46 -19.13
N TYR A 57 29.76 -13.00 -19.44
CA TYR A 57 28.55 -12.25 -19.76
C TYR A 57 27.40 -12.64 -18.84
N THR A 58 26.57 -11.68 -18.50
CA THR A 58 25.35 -11.86 -17.70
C THR A 58 24.27 -10.87 -18.15
N SER A 59 23.07 -10.99 -17.61
CA SER A 59 22.03 -9.97 -17.78
C SER A 59 22.27 -8.74 -16.90
N SER A 60 21.81 -7.55 -17.30
CA SER A 60 21.94 -6.33 -16.49
C SER A 60 21.32 -6.47 -15.09
N ASN A 61 20.21 -7.22 -14.96
CA ASN A 61 19.56 -7.46 -13.68
C ASN A 61 20.41 -8.34 -12.75
N ASN A 62 21.01 -9.41 -13.28
CA ASN A 62 21.88 -10.29 -12.49
C ASN A 62 23.15 -9.55 -12.05
N PHE A 63 23.72 -8.73 -12.93
CA PHE A 63 24.85 -7.87 -12.58
C PHE A 63 24.52 -6.89 -11.45
N ASN A 64 23.41 -6.16 -11.54
CA ASN A 64 23.03 -5.17 -10.53
C ASN A 64 22.79 -5.84 -9.17
N LYS A 65 22.11 -7.00 -9.13
CA LYS A 65 21.93 -7.76 -7.88
C LYS A 65 23.26 -8.18 -7.26
N ALA A 66 24.20 -8.69 -8.06
CA ALA A 66 25.53 -9.07 -7.57
C ALA A 66 26.32 -7.84 -7.08
N TRP A 67 26.17 -6.70 -7.76
CA TRP A 67 26.79 -5.43 -7.38
C TRP A 67 26.32 -4.93 -6.01
N ASP A 68 25.00 -4.91 -5.79
CA ASP A 68 24.43 -4.45 -4.53
C ASP A 68 24.84 -5.37 -3.36
N ALA A 69 24.88 -6.68 -3.60
CA ALA A 69 25.40 -7.65 -2.62
C ALA A 69 26.88 -7.40 -2.29
N TYR A 70 27.72 -7.21 -3.31
CA TYR A 70 29.15 -6.92 -3.13
C TYR A 70 29.39 -5.61 -2.34
N GLN A 71 28.66 -4.54 -2.65
CA GLN A 71 28.74 -3.27 -1.91
C GLN A 71 28.38 -3.43 -0.43
N SER A 72 27.36 -4.23 -0.11
CA SER A 72 26.98 -4.48 1.28
C SER A 72 28.08 -5.16 2.09
N THR A 73 28.88 -6.03 1.46
CA THR A 73 30.01 -6.71 2.12
C THR A 73 31.23 -5.80 2.32
N LEU A 74 31.45 -4.81 1.43
CA LEU A 74 32.52 -3.82 1.60
C LEU A 74 32.25 -2.87 2.78
N ASN A 75 30.97 -2.53 3.00
CA ASN A 75 30.57 -1.59 4.05
C ASN A 75 30.44 -2.25 5.43
N ASN A 76 30.42 -3.58 5.51
CA ASN A 76 30.43 -4.35 6.76
C ASN A 76 31.40 -5.54 6.65
N PRO A 77 32.72 -5.30 6.73
CA PRO A 77 33.68 -6.39 6.75
C PRO A 77 33.46 -7.23 8.03
N ALA A 78 32.99 -8.46 7.87
CA ALA A 78 32.93 -9.41 8.98
C ALA A 78 34.33 -9.60 9.60
N PRO A 79 34.45 -9.77 10.93
CA PRO A 79 35.74 -9.97 11.57
C PRO A 79 36.41 -11.26 11.07
N SER A 80 37.62 -11.09 10.52
CA SER A 80 38.50 -12.15 10.03
C SER A 80 38.82 -13.14 11.15
N SER A 81 38.28 -14.36 11.09
CA SER A 81 38.71 -15.46 11.97
C SER A 81 40.01 -16.06 11.44
N THR A 82 41.08 -15.88 12.22
CA THR A 82 42.39 -16.49 12.00
C THR A 82 42.30 -18.01 12.21
N ALA A 83 42.72 -18.77 11.19
CA ALA A 83 42.74 -20.22 11.20
C ALA A 83 43.74 -20.78 12.25
N ASN A 84 43.29 -21.74 13.05
CA ASN A 84 44.17 -22.64 13.80
C ASN A 84 44.08 -24.04 13.18
N THR A 85 45.23 -24.59 12.86
CA THR A 85 45.44 -25.78 12.04
C THR A 85 45.48 -27.03 12.91
N GLY A 86 44.80 -28.08 12.48
CA GLY A 86 45.16 -29.47 12.80
C GLY A 86 44.11 -30.25 13.56
N TYR A 87 43.30 -31.03 12.82
CA TYR A 87 43.05 -32.46 13.07
C TYR A 87 42.37 -33.03 11.82
N THR A 88 42.99 -34.05 11.23
CA THR A 88 42.51 -34.79 10.06
C THR A 88 41.55 -35.90 10.49
N ALA A 89 40.29 -35.80 10.10
CA ALA A 89 39.39 -36.94 9.99
C ALA A 89 38.51 -36.76 8.75
N SER A 90 38.62 -37.72 7.83
CA SER A 90 37.88 -37.80 6.58
C SER A 90 36.42 -38.14 6.84
N VAL A 91 35.52 -37.18 6.67
CA VAL A 91 34.08 -37.41 6.51
C VAL A 91 33.58 -36.58 5.32
N GLN A 92 32.82 -37.25 4.46
CA GLN A 92 32.12 -36.74 3.28
C GLN A 92 31.40 -35.39 3.54
N PRO A 93 31.48 -34.40 2.63
CA PRO A 93 30.74 -33.15 2.81
C PRO A 93 29.29 -33.31 2.36
N THR A 94 28.37 -33.38 3.31
CA THR A 94 26.97 -32.99 3.11
C THR A 94 26.87 -31.47 3.20
N ALA A 95 26.16 -30.87 2.25
CA ALA A 95 26.03 -29.44 2.02
C ALA A 95 25.68 -28.64 3.28
N ASN A 96 26.39 -27.52 3.47
CA ASN A 96 26.27 -26.57 4.56
C ASN A 96 25.21 -25.49 4.18
N PRO A 97 24.04 -25.40 4.82
CA PRO A 97 22.99 -24.45 4.44
C PRO A 97 22.99 -23.22 5.36
N TYR A 98 24.09 -22.48 5.40
CA TYR A 98 24.14 -21.18 6.06
C TYR A 98 24.63 -20.13 5.07
N ALA A 99 23.74 -19.78 4.12
CA ALA A 99 23.89 -18.55 3.37
C ALA A 99 23.57 -17.39 4.32
N ALA A 100 24.54 -16.49 4.51
CA ALA A 100 24.38 -15.28 5.28
C ALA A 100 23.20 -14.46 4.71
N TYR A 101 22.09 -14.46 5.46
CA TYR A 101 20.89 -13.67 5.16
C TYR A 101 21.17 -12.20 5.50
N ASN A 102 21.09 -11.33 4.48
CA ASN A 102 21.26 -9.89 4.61
C ASN A 102 19.92 -9.27 5.11
N PRO A 103 19.82 -8.77 6.35
CA PRO A 103 18.54 -8.47 7.01
C PRO A 103 17.82 -7.21 6.50
N TYR A 104 18.33 -6.56 5.45
CA TYR A 104 17.72 -5.35 4.86
C TYR A 104 17.08 -5.57 3.48
N SER A 105 17.10 -6.78 2.91
CA SER A 105 16.36 -7.05 1.67
C SER A 105 14.88 -7.33 1.95
N ASN A 106 14.18 -6.27 2.32
CA ASN A 106 12.82 -5.94 1.91
C ASN A 106 11.80 -7.10 1.91
N ALA A 107 11.42 -7.57 3.10
CA ALA A 107 10.12 -8.22 3.33
C ALA A 107 9.04 -7.19 3.72
N GLY A 108 9.20 -5.93 3.32
CA GLY A 108 8.09 -4.99 3.28
C GLY A 108 7.12 -5.51 2.23
N ALA A 109 5.85 -5.65 2.59
CA ALA A 109 4.78 -6.04 1.67
C ALA A 109 4.95 -5.28 0.35
N GLN A 110 5.46 -5.95 -0.68
CA GLN A 110 5.65 -5.31 -1.98
C GLN A 110 4.26 -4.90 -2.45
N ASN A 111 4.09 -3.60 -2.68
CA ASN A 111 2.86 -3.04 -3.20
C ASN A 111 2.47 -3.85 -4.45
N PRO A 112 1.31 -4.53 -4.47
CA PRO A 112 0.95 -5.46 -5.54
C PRO A 112 0.83 -4.77 -6.91
N TYR A 113 0.69 -3.44 -6.90
CA TYR A 113 0.62 -2.61 -8.10
C TYR A 113 2.00 -2.31 -8.70
N ASN A 114 3.11 -2.54 -8.00
CA ASN A 114 4.45 -2.24 -8.53
C ASN A 114 4.75 -2.99 -9.83
N ASN A 115 4.35 -4.27 -9.92
CA ASN A 115 4.56 -5.07 -11.13
C ASN A 115 3.68 -4.56 -12.28
N GLN A 116 2.42 -4.21 -11.99
CA GLN A 116 1.47 -3.70 -12.99
C GLN A 116 1.91 -2.33 -13.54
N ILE A 117 2.40 -1.44 -12.67
CA ILE A 117 2.94 -0.14 -13.06
C ILE A 117 4.20 -0.31 -13.90
N ALA A 118 5.10 -1.22 -13.52
CA ALA A 118 6.30 -1.53 -14.29
C ALA A 118 5.96 -2.05 -15.70
N ASP A 119 4.94 -2.90 -15.82
CA ASP A 119 4.48 -3.42 -17.11
C ASP A 119 3.87 -2.32 -17.99
N VAL A 120 3.05 -1.42 -17.43
CA VAL A 120 2.48 -0.28 -18.17
C VAL A 120 3.57 0.70 -18.61
N ILE A 121 4.53 1.04 -17.72
CA ILE A 121 5.67 1.90 -18.07
C ILE A 121 6.50 1.26 -19.19
N LYS A 122 6.73 -0.05 -19.13
CA LYS A 122 7.42 -0.79 -20.18
C LYS A 122 6.67 -0.74 -21.50
N ALA A 123 5.34 -0.87 -21.49
CA ALA A 123 4.51 -0.72 -22.69
C ALA A 123 4.61 0.70 -23.28
N ILE A 124 4.59 1.74 -22.44
CA ILE A 124 4.79 3.13 -22.84
C ILE A 124 6.19 3.33 -23.44
N GLN A 125 7.23 2.77 -22.82
CA GLN A 125 8.61 2.85 -23.33
C GLN A 125 8.78 2.12 -24.66
N VAL A 126 8.14 0.96 -24.86
CA VAL A 126 8.15 0.24 -26.14
C VAL A 126 7.45 1.07 -27.23
N MET A 127 6.35 1.75 -26.92
CA MET A 127 5.69 2.65 -27.88
C MET A 127 6.50 3.92 -28.17
N ALA A 128 7.19 4.48 -27.17
CA ALA A 128 8.01 5.69 -27.34
C ALA A 128 9.33 5.43 -28.07
N SER A 129 9.94 4.26 -27.86
CA SER A 129 11.19 3.86 -28.53
C SER A 129 10.95 3.16 -29.87
N GLY A 130 9.83 2.46 -29.99
CA GLY A 130 9.35 1.85 -31.21
C GLY A 130 8.63 2.86 -32.10
N ASN A 131 9.33 3.91 -32.53
CA ASN A 131 8.91 4.70 -33.69
C ASN A 131 9.11 3.82 -34.93
N GLN A 132 8.28 2.77 -35.06
CA GLN A 132 8.28 1.87 -36.20
C GLN A 132 8.03 2.77 -37.41
N SER A 133 9.01 2.86 -38.31
CA SER A 133 8.88 3.65 -39.53
C SER A 133 7.68 3.10 -40.29
N TYR A 134 6.55 3.81 -40.22
CA TYR A 134 5.33 3.41 -40.90
C TYR A 134 5.58 3.63 -42.39
N ASP A 135 5.77 2.52 -43.12
CA ASP A 135 5.82 2.54 -44.57
C ASP A 135 4.38 2.51 -45.11
N PRO A 136 3.87 3.63 -45.66
CA PRO A 136 2.51 3.70 -46.17
C PRO A 136 2.28 2.72 -47.33
N TYR A 137 3.31 2.41 -48.11
CA TYR A 137 3.19 1.61 -49.33
C TYR A 137 3.00 0.12 -49.04
N SER A 138 3.46 -0.37 -47.89
CA SER A 138 3.23 -1.75 -47.45
C SER A 138 1.95 -1.92 -46.61
N SER A 139 1.24 -0.82 -46.32
CA SER A 139 0.05 -0.89 -45.47
C SER A 139 -1.12 -1.62 -46.16
N PRO A 140 -1.87 -2.47 -45.44
CA PRO A 140 -3.10 -3.07 -45.97
C PRO A 140 -4.11 -2.02 -46.47
N GLU A 141 -4.16 -0.86 -45.82
CA GLU A 141 -5.02 0.25 -46.21
C GLU A 141 -4.63 0.85 -47.56
N TYR A 142 -3.33 0.97 -47.86
CA TYR A 142 -2.86 1.41 -49.17
C TYR A 142 -3.18 0.39 -50.26
N ALA A 143 -2.98 -0.90 -50.01
CA ALA A 143 -3.34 -1.97 -50.94
C ALA A 143 -4.85 -1.98 -51.26
N ALA A 144 -5.70 -1.76 -50.25
CA ALA A 144 -7.14 -1.67 -50.44
C ALA A 144 -7.53 -0.46 -51.31
N GLN A 145 -6.92 0.71 -51.10
CA GLN A 145 -7.16 1.89 -51.93
C GLN A 145 -6.63 1.72 -53.36
N GLN A 146 -5.45 1.12 -53.52
CA GLN A 146 -4.90 0.80 -54.84
C GLN A 146 -5.85 -0.10 -55.63
N ALA A 147 -6.39 -1.15 -55.00
CA ALA A 147 -7.38 -2.03 -55.64
C ALA A 147 -8.70 -1.34 -55.97
N GLN A 148 -9.09 -0.29 -55.24
CA GLN A 148 -10.25 0.53 -55.58
C GLN A 148 -9.98 1.43 -56.79
N GLN A 149 -8.82 2.08 -56.84
CA GLN A 149 -8.43 2.93 -57.96
C GLN A 149 -8.23 2.14 -59.26
N GLN A 150 -7.65 0.93 -59.20
CA GLN A 150 -7.56 0.04 -60.34
C GLN A 150 -8.94 -0.32 -60.91
N ARG A 151 -9.90 -0.64 -60.03
CA ARG A 151 -11.29 -0.91 -60.47
C ARG A 151 -11.93 0.31 -61.14
N ALA A 152 -11.67 1.52 -60.66
CA ALA A 152 -12.17 2.75 -61.29
C ALA A 152 -11.52 2.98 -62.67
N ALA A 153 -10.20 2.79 -62.77
CA ALA A 153 -9.48 2.90 -64.04
C ALA A 153 -9.98 1.87 -65.07
N ASP A 154 -10.20 0.62 -64.67
CA ASP A 154 -10.76 -0.42 -65.53
C ASP A 154 -12.16 -0.06 -66.04
N GLN A 155 -13.00 0.54 -65.19
CA GLN A 155 -14.32 1.03 -65.58
C GLN A 155 -14.23 2.18 -66.59
N SER A 156 -13.31 3.14 -66.39
CA SER A 156 -13.09 4.22 -67.35
C SER A 156 -12.56 3.71 -68.69
N ILE A 157 -11.67 2.72 -68.69
CA ILE A 157 -11.18 2.07 -69.90
C ILE A 157 -12.33 1.37 -70.63
N ARG A 158 -13.19 0.62 -69.92
CA ARG A 158 -14.38 -0.01 -70.52
C ARG A 158 -15.33 1.01 -71.13
N ALA A 159 -15.62 2.11 -70.41
CA ALA A 159 -16.45 3.18 -70.94
C ALA A 159 -15.85 3.84 -72.19
N ALA A 160 -14.53 4.05 -72.22
CA ALA A 160 -13.83 4.56 -73.40
C ALA A 160 -13.88 3.56 -74.57
N GLN A 161 -13.75 2.26 -74.30
CA GLN A 161 -13.87 1.19 -75.30
C GLN A 161 -15.29 1.12 -75.88
N GLU A 162 -16.33 1.22 -75.05
CA GLU A 162 -17.72 1.28 -75.50
C GLU A 162 -17.97 2.50 -76.40
N THR A 163 -17.42 3.65 -76.02
CA THR A 163 -17.55 4.89 -76.81
C THR A 163 -16.80 4.79 -78.15
N MET A 164 -15.59 4.21 -78.17
CA MET A 164 -14.80 4.05 -79.41
C MET A 164 -15.29 2.92 -80.31
N GLY A 165 -15.84 1.84 -79.74
CA GLY A 165 -16.50 0.77 -80.50
C GLY A 165 -17.69 1.26 -81.32
N SER A 166 -18.34 2.35 -80.87
CA SER A 166 -19.41 3.03 -81.61
C SER A 166 -18.92 3.93 -82.76
N ALA A 167 -17.62 4.31 -82.78
CA ALA A 167 -17.09 5.34 -83.68
C ALA A 167 -16.32 4.81 -84.91
N GLY A 168 -16.16 3.49 -85.07
CA GLY A 168 -15.51 2.88 -86.24
C GLY A 168 -13.97 2.91 -86.21
N PHE A 169 -13.37 1.92 -86.89
CA PHE A 169 -12.01 1.37 -86.78
C PHE A 169 -10.78 2.31 -86.90
N GLY A 170 -10.94 3.64 -86.93
CA GLY A 170 -9.87 4.60 -87.27
C GLY A 170 -9.09 5.25 -86.11
N ARG A 171 -9.31 4.87 -84.84
CA ARG A 171 -8.74 5.60 -83.67
C ARG A 171 -8.02 4.72 -82.63
N SER A 172 -7.35 3.67 -83.08
CA SER A 172 -6.61 2.74 -82.21
C SER A 172 -5.51 3.41 -81.34
N THR A 173 -4.93 4.52 -81.79
CA THR A 173 -3.94 5.30 -81.03
C THR A 173 -4.55 6.01 -79.82
N ALA A 174 -5.79 6.50 -79.92
CA ALA A 174 -6.44 7.25 -78.86
C ALA A 174 -6.79 6.39 -77.62
N LEU A 175 -6.99 5.08 -77.81
CA LEU A 175 -7.26 4.16 -76.70
C LEU A 175 -6.01 3.91 -75.85
N GLY A 176 -4.84 3.80 -76.50
CA GLY A 176 -3.56 3.67 -75.80
C GLY A 176 -3.26 4.89 -74.95
N ASP A 177 -3.43 6.08 -75.53
CA ASP A 177 -3.24 7.36 -74.82
C ASP A 177 -4.23 7.52 -73.65
N ALA A 178 -5.50 7.15 -73.85
CA ALA A 178 -6.51 7.24 -72.79
C ALA A 178 -6.26 6.25 -71.64
N ALA A 179 -5.86 5.01 -71.95
CA ALA A 179 -5.53 4.00 -70.93
C ALA A 179 -4.28 4.39 -70.14
N GLN A 180 -3.25 4.91 -70.82
CA GLN A 180 -2.02 5.36 -70.17
C GLN A 180 -2.25 6.63 -69.34
N THR A 181 -3.09 7.55 -69.80
CA THR A 181 -3.50 8.72 -69.02
C THR A 181 -4.29 8.31 -67.78
N ALA A 182 -5.24 7.39 -67.89
CA ALA A 182 -6.01 6.88 -66.76
C ALA A 182 -5.12 6.20 -65.69
N GLN A 183 -4.12 5.41 -66.11
CA GLN A 183 -3.15 4.82 -65.18
C GLN A 183 -2.25 5.87 -64.51
N ASN A 184 -1.76 6.86 -65.26
CA ASN A 184 -0.91 7.92 -64.72
C ASN A 184 -1.68 8.78 -63.70
N THR A 185 -2.91 9.18 -64.01
CA THR A 185 -3.77 9.95 -63.10
C THR A 185 -4.11 9.14 -61.84
N ALA A 186 -4.37 7.84 -61.95
CA ALA A 186 -4.60 6.98 -60.78
C ALA A 186 -3.36 6.88 -59.88
N ASN A 187 -2.17 6.73 -60.46
CA ASN A 187 -0.91 6.68 -59.71
C ASN A 187 -0.58 8.03 -59.05
N GLU A 188 -0.80 9.14 -59.75
CA GLU A 188 -0.60 10.49 -59.23
C GLU A 188 -1.55 10.79 -58.05
N TYR A 189 -2.82 10.38 -58.17
CA TYR A 189 -3.80 10.48 -57.09
C TYR A 189 -3.37 9.71 -55.83
N MET A 190 -2.87 8.48 -56.00
CA MET A 190 -2.37 7.66 -54.90
C MET A 190 -1.17 8.29 -54.17
N GLN A 191 -0.25 8.93 -54.89
CA GLN A 191 0.89 9.60 -54.23
C GLN A 191 0.50 10.92 -53.57
N LEU A 192 -0.30 11.75 -54.23
CA LEU A 192 -0.55 13.12 -53.78
C LEU A 192 -1.65 13.24 -52.71
N GLN A 193 -2.68 12.38 -52.75
CA GLN A 193 -3.81 12.49 -51.81
C GLN A 193 -3.83 11.36 -50.78
N VAL A 194 -3.58 10.12 -51.21
CA VAL A 194 -3.80 8.94 -50.37
C VAL A 194 -2.69 8.75 -49.35
N VAL A 195 -1.43 8.82 -49.77
CA VAL A 195 -0.28 8.62 -48.87
C VAL A 195 -0.27 9.62 -47.71
N PRO A 196 -0.42 10.94 -47.92
CA PRO A 196 -0.51 11.90 -46.81
C PRO A 196 -1.67 11.62 -45.86
N GLN A 197 -2.83 11.21 -46.39
CA GLN A 197 -4.00 10.90 -45.57
C GLN A 197 -3.79 9.65 -44.71
N LEU A 198 -3.14 8.62 -45.24
CA LEU A 198 -2.78 7.41 -44.49
C LEU A 198 -1.75 7.70 -43.39
N ILE A 199 -0.76 8.55 -43.67
CA ILE A 199 0.24 8.98 -42.67
C ILE A 199 -0.46 9.73 -41.54
N ALA A 200 -1.32 10.70 -41.86
CA ALA A 200 -2.07 11.47 -40.86
C ALA A 200 -3.00 10.57 -40.03
N ALA A 201 -3.70 9.63 -40.66
CA ALA A 201 -4.57 8.67 -39.98
C ALA A 201 -3.79 7.70 -39.07
N ASN A 202 -2.58 7.27 -39.47
CA ASN A 202 -1.72 6.44 -38.64
C ASN A 202 -1.19 7.22 -37.44
N GLN A 203 -0.75 8.46 -37.64
CA GLN A 203 -0.29 9.33 -36.57
C GLN A 203 -1.41 9.61 -35.55
N ALA A 204 -2.64 9.83 -36.00
CA ALA A 204 -3.80 9.99 -35.12
C ALA A 204 -4.11 8.72 -34.31
N ARG A 205 -4.02 7.53 -34.93
CA ARG A 205 -4.16 6.24 -34.23
C ARG A 205 -3.10 6.06 -33.14
N GLN A 206 -1.83 6.38 -33.44
CA GLN A 206 -0.75 6.32 -32.46
C GLN A 206 -1.00 7.28 -31.28
N GLN A 207 -1.44 8.52 -31.56
CA GLN A 207 -1.79 9.48 -30.51
C GLN A 207 -2.95 8.98 -29.63
N GLN A 208 -3.99 8.39 -30.22
CA GLN A 208 -5.11 7.82 -29.47
C GLN A 208 -4.68 6.62 -28.61
N GLN A 209 -3.84 5.73 -29.12
CA GLN A 209 -3.30 4.61 -28.34
C GLN A 209 -2.48 5.13 -27.15
N PHE A 210 -1.64 6.13 -27.37
CA PHE A 210 -0.87 6.76 -26.30
C PHE A 210 -1.78 7.39 -25.23
N GLN A 211 -2.81 8.13 -25.63
CA GLN A 211 -3.80 8.70 -24.71
C GLN A 211 -4.54 7.63 -23.91
N ASN A 212 -4.97 6.54 -24.53
CA ASN A 212 -5.65 5.45 -23.83
C ASN A 212 -4.73 4.77 -22.81
N THR A 213 -3.44 4.64 -23.12
CA THR A 213 -2.46 4.03 -22.20
C THR A 213 -2.13 4.96 -21.04
N LEU A 214 -2.04 6.27 -21.28
CA LEU A 214 -1.90 7.27 -20.23
C LEU A 214 -3.11 7.33 -19.31
N ALA A 215 -4.33 7.28 -19.86
CA ALA A 215 -5.56 7.26 -19.08
C ALA A 215 -5.68 6.02 -18.18
N ALA A 216 -5.05 4.90 -18.55
CA ALA A 216 -4.97 3.70 -17.71
C ALA A 216 -3.92 3.81 -16.59
N LEU A 217 -2.93 4.70 -16.72
CA LEU A 217 -1.86 4.89 -15.73
C LEU A 217 -2.34 5.65 -14.49
N ASP A 218 -3.17 6.68 -14.67
CA ASP A 218 -3.69 7.53 -13.58
C ASP A 218 -4.42 6.77 -12.46
N PRO A 219 -5.37 5.84 -12.73
CA PRO A 219 -6.01 5.08 -11.67
C PRO A 219 -5.03 4.14 -10.95
N LEU A 220 -4.04 3.59 -11.66
CA LEU A 220 -3.00 2.72 -11.09
C LEU A 220 -2.07 3.47 -10.13
N LEU A 221 -1.65 4.68 -10.49
CA LEU A 221 -0.87 5.57 -9.60
C LEU A 221 -1.65 5.95 -8.34
N ASN A 222 -2.95 6.25 -8.49
CA ASN A 222 -3.81 6.55 -7.34
C ASN A 222 -4.03 5.33 -6.43
N GLN A 223 -4.12 4.12 -6.98
CA GLN A 223 -4.19 2.88 -6.19
C GLN A 223 -2.88 2.60 -5.46
N GLN A 224 -1.74 2.85 -6.08
CA GLN A 224 -0.42 2.70 -5.46
C GLN A 224 -0.30 3.59 -4.22
N SER A 225 -0.66 4.87 -4.35
CA SER A 225 -0.61 5.81 -3.22
C SER A 225 -1.52 5.39 -2.07
N ARG A 226 -2.71 4.84 -2.33
CA ARG A 226 -3.60 4.32 -1.28
C ARG A 226 -2.99 3.11 -0.58
N ALA A 227 -2.41 2.17 -1.31
CA ALA A 227 -1.76 1.00 -0.74
C ALA A 227 -0.55 1.39 0.12
N ASP A 228 0.27 2.34 -0.32
CA ASP A 228 1.41 2.84 0.47
C ASP A 228 0.96 3.54 1.76
N ASN A 229 -0.14 4.32 1.71
CA ASN A 229 -0.74 4.94 2.88
C ASN A 229 -1.28 3.90 3.88
N LEU A 230 -1.88 2.81 3.41
CA LEU A 230 -2.35 1.72 4.28
C LEU A 230 -1.18 1.00 4.98
N VAL A 231 -0.07 0.81 4.27
CA VAL A 231 1.16 0.24 4.87
C VAL A 231 1.72 1.18 5.94
N GLN A 232 1.81 2.49 5.67
CA GLN A 232 2.24 3.48 6.68
C GLN A 232 1.28 3.57 7.88
N GLN A 233 -0.04 3.57 7.65
CA GLN A 233 -1.02 3.57 8.73
C GLN A 233 -0.92 2.28 9.56
N GLY A 234 -0.72 1.13 8.93
CA GLY A 234 -0.46 -0.14 9.62
C GLY A 234 0.75 -0.04 10.53
N PHE A 235 1.86 0.50 10.03
CA PHE A 235 3.07 0.74 10.83
C PHE A 235 2.83 1.68 12.02
N ASN A 236 2.17 2.82 11.78
CA ASN A 236 1.84 3.79 12.83
C ASN A 236 0.91 3.21 13.89
N ASN A 237 -0.09 2.42 13.49
CA ASN A 237 -1.02 1.75 14.40
C ASN A 237 -0.29 0.69 15.24
N SER A 238 0.62 -0.08 14.63
CA SER A 238 1.44 -1.05 15.36
C SER A 238 2.34 -0.35 16.40
N ILE A 239 2.97 0.78 16.05
CA ILE A 239 3.77 1.56 17.00
C ILE A 239 2.91 2.12 18.13
N ALA A 240 1.77 2.74 17.80
CA ALA A 240 0.86 3.30 18.80
C ALA A 240 0.33 2.21 19.74
N GLN A 241 -0.01 1.04 19.20
CA GLN A 241 -0.38 -0.12 20.01
C GLN A 241 0.79 -0.58 20.89
N GLY A 242 2.01 -0.60 20.38
CA GLY A 242 3.21 -0.91 21.16
C GLY A 242 3.51 0.07 22.29
N GLN A 243 3.20 1.36 22.09
CA GLN A 243 3.28 2.38 23.14
C GLN A 243 2.19 2.19 24.20
N LEU A 244 0.96 1.88 23.78
CA LEU A 244 -0.16 1.72 24.70
C LEU A 244 -0.11 0.43 25.52
N THR A 245 0.40 -0.64 24.91
CA THR A 245 0.37 -2.00 25.48
C THR A 245 1.69 -2.47 26.05
N GLY A 246 2.77 -1.73 25.80
CA GLY A 246 4.13 -2.14 26.12
C GLY A 246 4.68 -3.26 25.22
N ASN A 247 3.89 -3.80 24.27
CA ASN A 247 4.27 -4.91 23.41
C ASN A 247 4.06 -4.54 21.93
N TYR A 248 5.12 -4.57 21.13
CA TYR A 248 5.09 -4.27 19.69
C TYR A 248 5.28 -5.54 18.87
N VAL A 249 4.40 -5.76 17.89
CA VAL A 249 4.52 -6.87 16.93
C VAL A 249 4.76 -6.28 15.54
N PRO A 250 5.99 -6.36 14.98
CA PRO A 250 6.24 -5.82 13.65
C PRO A 250 5.40 -6.52 12.59
N GLN A 251 5.03 -5.76 11.57
CA GLN A 251 4.30 -6.25 10.41
C GLN A 251 5.11 -7.36 9.71
N GLY A 252 4.46 -8.48 9.38
CA GLY A 252 5.12 -9.69 8.86
C GLY A 252 5.46 -10.74 9.94
N ALA A 253 5.74 -10.32 11.19
CA ALA A 253 6.00 -11.28 12.27
C ALA A 253 4.78 -12.14 12.59
N ASN A 254 3.57 -11.58 12.52
CA ASN A 254 2.32 -12.33 12.73
C ASN A 254 2.16 -13.50 11.77
N GLU A 255 2.57 -13.35 10.51
CA GLU A 255 2.45 -14.41 9.52
C GLU A 255 3.43 -15.56 9.83
N ILE A 256 4.67 -15.22 10.17
CA ILE A 256 5.69 -16.19 10.58
C ILE A 256 5.27 -16.90 11.88
N ILE A 257 4.73 -16.17 12.85
CA ILE A 257 4.19 -16.71 14.10
C ILE A 257 3.04 -17.69 13.83
N ASN A 258 2.11 -17.35 12.94
CA ASN A 258 0.99 -18.23 12.58
C ASN A 258 1.46 -19.50 11.86
N GLN A 259 2.42 -19.37 10.94
CA GLN A 259 3.04 -20.53 10.29
C GLN A 259 3.75 -21.43 11.31
N LEU A 260 4.48 -20.84 12.24
CA LEU A 260 5.17 -21.56 13.30
C LEU A 260 4.19 -22.26 14.26
N LEU A 261 3.09 -21.61 14.61
CA LEU A 261 2.01 -22.23 15.39
C LEU A 261 1.41 -23.43 14.67
N ASN A 262 1.13 -23.31 13.37
CA ASN A 262 0.62 -24.42 12.57
C ASN A 262 1.59 -25.61 12.52
N LEU A 263 2.90 -25.35 12.36
CA LEU A 263 3.92 -26.41 12.40
C LEU A 263 3.99 -27.10 13.77
N LYS A 264 3.85 -26.33 14.86
CA LYS A 264 3.81 -26.88 16.22
C LYS A 264 2.56 -27.72 16.47
N THR A 265 1.38 -27.23 16.10
CA THR A 265 0.13 -27.98 16.21
C THR A 265 0.19 -29.28 15.41
N GLN A 266 0.79 -29.24 14.22
CA GLN A 266 1.09 -30.47 13.47
C GLN A 266 2.01 -31.38 14.27
N ALA A 267 3.18 -30.92 14.70
CA ALA A 267 4.17 -31.73 15.43
C ALA A 267 3.64 -32.39 16.73
N GLU A 268 2.58 -31.82 17.32
CA GLU A 268 1.89 -32.31 18.51
C GLU A 268 0.72 -33.25 18.23
N ALA A 269 0.27 -33.37 16.97
CA ALA A 269 -0.83 -34.23 16.62
C ALA A 269 -0.52 -35.71 16.93
N LYS A 270 -1.55 -36.44 17.38
CA LYS A 270 -1.42 -37.88 17.65
C LYS A 270 -1.18 -38.63 16.33
N GLY A 271 -0.26 -39.59 16.34
CA GLY A 271 0.06 -40.44 15.18
C GLY A 271 1.23 -39.97 14.33
N ILE A 272 1.88 -38.85 14.67
CA ILE A 272 3.10 -38.41 13.99
C ILE A 272 4.31 -39.19 14.48
N THR A 273 5.12 -39.69 13.55
CA THR A 273 6.36 -40.41 13.84
C THR A 273 7.46 -39.47 14.35
N ALA A 274 8.48 -40.02 15.02
CA ALA A 274 9.62 -39.24 15.51
C ALA A 274 10.36 -38.50 14.39
N ASP A 275 10.49 -39.11 13.21
CA ASP A 275 11.17 -38.51 12.06
C ASP A 275 10.36 -37.34 11.48
N GLN A 276 9.05 -37.49 11.33
CA GLN A 276 8.17 -36.40 10.89
C GLN A 276 8.19 -35.22 11.87
N ARG A 277 8.21 -35.49 13.18
CA ARG A 277 8.34 -34.44 14.21
C ARG A 277 9.67 -33.70 14.09
N THR A 278 10.76 -34.42 13.82
CA THR A 278 12.08 -33.84 13.59
C THR A 278 12.07 -32.92 12.36
N GLY A 279 11.46 -33.36 11.25
CA GLY A 279 11.33 -32.54 10.04
C GLY A 279 10.50 -31.26 10.23
N LEU A 280 9.37 -31.35 10.95
CA LEU A 280 8.56 -30.17 11.29
C LEU A 280 9.32 -29.21 12.22
N SER A 281 10.11 -29.75 13.15
CA SER A 281 10.93 -28.95 14.06
C SER A 281 12.02 -28.18 13.30
N GLN A 282 12.67 -28.81 12.32
CA GLN A 282 13.66 -28.14 11.45
C GLN A 282 13.03 -27.01 10.62
N GLN A 283 11.83 -27.20 10.07
CA GLN A 283 11.10 -26.13 9.38
C GLN A 283 10.77 -24.98 10.35
N ALA A 284 10.35 -25.31 11.57
CA ALA A 284 10.09 -24.31 12.61
C ALA A 284 11.38 -23.58 13.06
N ASP A 285 12.55 -24.21 13.02
CA ASP A 285 13.83 -23.56 13.31
C ASP A 285 14.13 -22.44 12.31
N VAL A 286 13.83 -22.65 11.02
CA VAL A 286 13.97 -21.62 9.98
C VAL A 286 13.08 -20.41 10.28
N LEU A 287 11.80 -20.65 10.59
CA LEU A 287 10.87 -19.58 10.96
C LEU A 287 11.27 -18.87 12.26
N ARG A 288 11.82 -19.59 13.24
CA ARG A 288 12.36 -18.98 14.48
C ARG A 288 13.56 -18.09 14.19
N ASN A 289 14.46 -18.50 13.32
CA ASN A 289 15.60 -17.68 12.91
C ASN A 289 15.12 -16.42 12.16
N GLN A 290 14.08 -16.55 11.34
CA GLN A 290 13.45 -15.40 10.70
C GLN A 290 12.82 -14.45 11.73
N LEU A 291 12.10 -14.97 12.73
CA LEU A 291 11.57 -14.17 13.84
C LEU A 291 12.67 -13.49 14.66
N ALA A 292 13.78 -14.20 14.92
CA ALA A 292 14.92 -13.64 15.61
C ALA A 292 15.54 -12.47 14.85
N SER A 293 15.59 -12.55 13.51
CA SER A 293 16.04 -11.43 12.67
C SER A 293 15.11 -10.22 12.73
N LEU A 294 13.83 -10.42 13.07
CA LEU A 294 12.85 -9.37 13.31
C LEU A 294 12.87 -8.85 14.77
N GLY A 295 13.82 -9.30 15.58
CA GLY A 295 14.00 -8.89 16.99
C GLY A 295 13.20 -9.70 18.01
N TYR A 296 12.46 -10.73 17.59
CA TYR A 296 11.76 -11.61 18.54
C TYR A 296 12.72 -12.54 19.25
N ASN A 297 12.39 -12.89 20.50
CA ASN A 297 13.12 -13.93 21.19
C ASN A 297 12.63 -15.33 20.70
N PRO A 298 13.46 -16.10 19.97
CA PRO A 298 13.05 -17.39 19.44
C PRO A 298 12.77 -18.43 20.54
N THR A 299 13.26 -18.23 21.77
CA THR A 299 13.02 -19.16 22.88
C THR A 299 11.56 -19.22 23.30
N GLN A 300 10.79 -18.14 23.10
CA GLN A 300 9.33 -18.11 23.33
C GLN A 300 8.57 -19.08 22.41
N PHE A 301 9.23 -19.53 21.34
CA PHE A 301 8.71 -20.43 20.32
C PHE A 301 9.55 -21.71 20.18
N GLY A 302 10.46 -21.97 21.14
CA GLY A 302 11.44 -23.06 21.10
C GLY A 302 10.80 -24.45 21.00
N SER A 303 11.60 -25.47 20.68
CA SER A 303 11.14 -26.86 20.54
C SER A 303 10.54 -27.44 21.83
N ASN A 304 10.90 -26.89 22.99
CA ASN A 304 10.38 -27.23 24.31
C ASN A 304 9.06 -26.51 24.67
N VAL A 305 8.58 -25.59 23.83
CA VAL A 305 7.34 -24.84 24.06
C VAL A 305 6.20 -25.48 23.27
N THR A 306 5.11 -25.85 23.93
CA THR A 306 3.95 -26.44 23.26
C THR A 306 3.22 -25.44 22.35
N ALA A 307 2.40 -25.89 21.40
CA ALA A 307 1.60 -25.01 20.54
C ALA A 307 0.68 -24.11 21.38
N SER A 308 0.10 -24.64 22.45
CA SER A 308 -0.75 -23.86 23.38
C SER A 308 0.03 -22.81 24.17
N GLN A 309 1.28 -23.10 24.58
CA GLN A 309 2.11 -22.09 25.26
C GLN A 309 2.62 -21.05 24.25
N ALA A 310 3.01 -21.49 23.06
CA ALA A 310 3.42 -20.61 21.97
C ALA A 310 2.29 -19.65 21.58
N SER A 311 1.03 -20.09 21.56
CA SER A 311 -0.11 -19.24 21.23
C SER A 311 -0.35 -18.15 22.28
N GLN A 312 -0.09 -18.46 23.56
CA GLN A 312 -0.15 -17.46 24.64
C GLN A 312 1.00 -16.45 24.54
N ASN A 313 2.18 -16.90 24.08
CA ASN A 313 3.35 -16.04 23.90
C ASN A 313 3.19 -15.05 22.72
N VAL A 314 2.30 -15.30 21.75
CA VAL A 314 2.04 -14.39 20.62
C VAL A 314 1.64 -12.98 21.09
N GLY A 315 0.84 -12.90 22.15
CA GLY A 315 0.39 -11.62 22.71
C GLY A 315 1.49 -10.83 23.42
N GLN A 316 2.66 -11.44 23.66
CA GLN A 316 3.73 -10.80 24.41
C GLN A 316 4.63 -9.90 23.57
N GLY A 317 4.59 -9.99 22.23
CA GLY A 317 5.32 -9.11 21.31
C GLY A 317 6.80 -8.86 21.69
N MET A 318 7.41 -7.86 21.07
CA MET A 318 8.63 -7.25 21.59
C MET A 318 8.25 -6.24 22.66
N ARG A 319 8.85 -6.34 23.86
CA ARG A 319 8.64 -5.33 24.91
C ARG A 319 9.20 -4.00 24.40
N THR A 320 8.34 -2.99 24.27
CA THR A 320 8.78 -1.64 23.89
C THR A 320 9.52 -1.00 25.07
N LEU A 321 10.36 0.00 24.80
CA LEU A 321 11.05 0.75 25.86
C LEU A 321 10.05 1.32 26.88
N GLY A 322 8.93 1.90 26.39
CA GLY A 322 7.86 2.39 27.27
C GLY A 322 7.18 1.27 28.07
N GLY A 323 7.07 0.06 27.50
CA GLY A 323 6.62 -1.12 28.25
C GLY A 323 7.59 -1.52 29.36
N GLN A 324 8.90 -1.43 29.12
CA GLN A 324 9.92 -1.70 30.13
C GLN A 324 9.91 -0.64 31.25
N GLU A 325 9.73 0.64 30.91
CA GLU A 325 9.57 1.72 31.90
C GLU A 325 8.32 1.53 32.76
N MET A 326 7.20 1.11 32.16
CA MET A 326 5.97 0.80 32.90
C MET A 326 6.19 -0.37 33.86
N ASP A 327 6.87 -1.43 33.42
CA ASP A 327 7.21 -2.58 34.26
C ASP A 327 8.12 -2.20 35.42
N GLU A 328 9.09 -1.32 35.18
CA GLU A 328 9.98 -0.81 36.21
C GLU A 328 9.23 0.08 37.21
N ASN A 329 8.31 0.93 36.75
CA ASN A 329 7.46 1.74 37.61
C ASN A 329 6.56 0.86 38.49
N VAL A 330 5.91 -0.16 37.91
CA VAL A 330 5.12 -1.15 38.66
C VAL A 330 5.98 -1.89 39.68
N ARG A 331 7.22 -2.25 39.32
CA ARG A 331 8.17 -2.90 40.23
C ARG A 331 8.54 -1.98 41.40
N GLN A 332 8.86 -0.71 41.14
CA GLN A 332 9.18 0.27 42.18
C GLN A 332 7.97 0.53 43.10
N TYR A 333 6.77 0.67 42.55
CA TYR A 333 5.55 0.82 43.33
C TYR A 333 5.32 -0.38 44.26
N ASN A 334 5.50 -1.60 43.74
CA ASN A 334 5.35 -2.82 44.53
C ASN A 334 6.39 -2.94 45.65
N GLN A 335 7.65 -2.58 45.37
CA GLN A 335 8.70 -2.55 46.38
C GLN A 335 8.40 -1.54 47.49
N ASN A 336 7.95 -0.33 47.12
CA ASN A 336 7.58 0.70 48.09
C ASN A 336 6.39 0.28 48.96
N TYR A 337 5.39 -0.36 48.36
CA TYR A 337 4.23 -0.87 49.10
C TYR A 337 4.62 -2.00 50.08
N ALA A 338 5.42 -2.96 49.62
CA ALA A 338 5.92 -4.06 50.46
C ALA A 338 6.82 -3.54 51.59
N TYR A 339 7.65 -2.54 51.31
CA TYR A 339 8.46 -1.85 52.32
C TYR A 339 7.59 -1.21 53.41
N GLN A 340 6.53 -0.47 53.05
CA GLN A 340 5.62 0.16 54.01
C GLN A 340 4.95 -0.88 54.91
N GLN A 341 4.43 -1.97 54.33
CA GLN A 341 3.84 -3.05 55.13
C GLN A 341 4.84 -3.70 56.09
N ALA A 342 6.05 -3.99 55.62
CA ALA A 342 7.10 -4.59 56.45
C ALA A 342 7.52 -3.66 57.59
N ARG A 343 7.64 -2.36 57.30
CA ARG A 343 7.99 -1.33 58.28
C ARG A 343 6.92 -1.16 59.35
N ASP A 344 5.65 -1.15 58.96
CA ASP A 344 4.51 -1.05 59.87
C ASP A 344 4.37 -2.28 60.79
N ALA A 345 4.85 -3.45 60.34
CA ALA A 345 4.90 -4.66 61.15
C ALA A 345 5.96 -4.61 62.27
N ILE A 346 6.98 -3.74 62.14
CA ILE A 346 8.00 -3.52 63.16
C ILE A 346 7.46 -2.50 64.18
N LYS A 347 7.05 -2.97 65.35
CA LYS A 347 6.43 -2.13 66.39
C LYS A 347 7.41 -1.20 67.12
N ASP A 348 8.69 -1.57 67.18
CA ASP A 348 9.73 -0.81 67.90
C ASP A 348 10.44 0.17 66.97
N LYS A 349 10.54 1.43 67.40
CA LYS A 349 11.13 2.52 66.64
C LYS A 349 12.64 2.33 66.39
N GLN A 350 13.37 1.70 67.32
CA GLN A 350 14.80 1.42 67.13
C GLN A 350 15.03 0.37 66.03
N TYR A 351 14.13 -0.61 65.94
CA TYR A 351 14.18 -1.64 64.92
C TYR A 351 13.71 -1.14 63.55
N GLN A 352 12.76 -0.20 63.51
CA GLN A 352 12.43 0.51 62.26
C GLN A 352 13.64 1.22 61.68
N GLN A 353 14.42 1.95 62.50
CA GLN A 353 15.63 2.64 62.01
C GLN A 353 16.66 1.65 61.46
N THR A 354 16.88 0.53 62.15
CA THR A 354 17.82 -0.50 61.70
C THR A 354 17.33 -1.17 60.41
N PHE A 355 16.03 -1.41 60.29
CA PHE A 355 15.42 -1.96 59.08
C PHE A 355 15.53 -0.99 57.91
N ASP A 356 15.14 0.28 58.09
CA ASP A 356 15.24 1.35 57.09
C ASP A 356 16.70 1.52 56.61
N GLU A 357 17.68 1.36 57.50
CA GLU A 357 19.12 1.36 57.16
C GLU A 357 19.49 0.13 56.32
N ASN A 358 19.07 -1.08 56.72
CA ASN A 358 19.34 -2.30 55.95
C ASN A 358 18.69 -2.29 54.56
N VAL A 359 17.49 -1.71 54.42
CA VAL A 359 16.84 -1.55 53.10
C VAL A 359 17.66 -0.64 52.19
N ARG A 360 18.23 0.43 52.77
CA ARG A 360 19.06 1.40 52.05
C ARG A 360 20.41 0.80 51.62
N GLU A 361 21.03 -0.01 52.48
CA GLU A 361 22.35 -0.60 52.23
C GLU A 361 22.30 -1.86 51.36
N HIS A 362 21.25 -2.69 51.50
CA HIS A 362 21.28 -4.07 51.01
C HIS A 362 20.00 -4.57 50.33
N ASP A 363 18.95 -3.74 50.20
CA ASP A 363 17.61 -4.07 49.70
C ASP A 363 16.58 -4.58 50.74
N LEU A 364 15.31 -4.62 50.32
CA LEU A 364 14.17 -5.04 51.13
C LEU A 364 14.21 -6.52 51.53
N ALA A 365 14.72 -7.40 50.65
CA ALA A 365 14.75 -8.83 50.90
C ALA A 365 15.75 -9.16 52.01
N TYR A 366 16.93 -8.54 51.96
CA TYR A 366 17.93 -8.66 53.02
C TYR A 366 17.43 -8.08 54.34
N ALA A 367 16.82 -6.90 54.32
CA ALA A 367 16.29 -6.27 55.52
C ALA A 367 15.19 -7.13 56.19
N LEU A 368 14.31 -7.75 55.41
CA LEU A 368 13.29 -8.69 55.90
C LEU A 368 13.93 -9.94 56.53
N GLN A 369 14.92 -10.54 55.87
CA GLN A 369 15.63 -11.71 56.39
C GLN A 369 16.33 -11.40 57.72
N LYS A 370 16.99 -10.24 57.81
CA LYS A 370 17.69 -9.80 59.02
C LYS A 370 16.71 -9.46 60.15
N ALA A 371 15.58 -8.83 59.84
CA ALA A 371 14.52 -8.56 60.81
C ALA A 371 13.85 -9.84 61.35
N GLN A 372 13.70 -10.87 60.51
CA GLN A 372 13.28 -12.21 60.94
C GLN A 372 14.29 -12.87 61.89
N LEU A 373 15.58 -12.85 61.54
CA LEU A 373 16.66 -13.42 62.36
C LEU A 373 16.78 -12.73 63.72
N ALA A 374 16.52 -11.42 63.78
CA ALA A 374 16.54 -10.65 65.01
C ALA A 374 15.24 -10.79 65.84
N HIS A 375 14.27 -11.60 65.39
CA HIS A 375 12.94 -11.75 66.00
C HIS A 375 12.15 -10.43 66.14
N GLN A 376 12.48 -9.43 65.33
CA GLN A 376 11.83 -8.11 65.35
C GLN A 376 10.51 -8.12 64.58
N ILE A 377 10.39 -9.07 63.66
CA ILE A 377 9.17 -9.39 62.91
C ILE A 377 8.90 -10.88 63.17
N SER A 378 7.65 -11.25 63.48
CA SER A 378 7.32 -12.67 63.60
C SER A 378 7.50 -13.35 62.24
N ASN A 379 7.91 -14.63 62.23
CA ASN A 379 7.99 -15.38 60.98
C ASN A 379 6.67 -15.34 60.21
N ASP A 380 5.55 -15.32 60.92
CA ASP A 380 4.21 -15.19 60.34
C ASP A 380 4.00 -13.81 59.70
N ALA A 381 4.45 -12.71 60.34
CA ALA A 381 4.32 -11.36 59.79
C ALA A 381 5.23 -11.14 58.57
N ALA A 382 6.45 -11.69 58.60
CA ALA A 382 7.37 -11.64 57.47
C ALA A 382 6.89 -12.52 56.30
N GLN A 383 6.45 -13.75 56.58
CA GLN A 383 5.83 -14.61 55.55
C GLN A 383 4.52 -14.02 55.05
N LEU A 384 3.74 -13.36 55.90
CA LEU A 384 2.52 -12.67 55.50
C LEU A 384 2.87 -11.51 54.56
N ALA A 385 3.84 -10.66 54.88
CA ALA A 385 4.28 -9.58 54.01
C ALA A 385 4.80 -10.10 52.67
N ILE A 386 5.60 -11.17 52.66
CA ILE A 386 6.07 -11.82 51.43
C ILE A 386 4.91 -12.43 50.64
N SER A 387 3.96 -13.10 51.31
CA SER A 387 2.79 -13.71 50.66
C SER A 387 1.82 -12.66 50.15
N GLN A 388 1.65 -11.55 50.86
CA GLN A 388 0.81 -10.42 50.45
C GLN A 388 1.46 -9.70 49.27
N MET A 389 2.77 -9.50 49.27
CA MET A 389 3.51 -9.00 48.11
C MET A 389 3.29 -9.91 46.90
N ASN A 390 3.52 -11.22 47.04
CA ASN A 390 3.32 -12.18 45.94
C ASN A 390 1.85 -12.24 45.47
N ALA A 391 0.90 -12.23 46.41
CA ALA A 391 -0.53 -12.23 46.11
C ALA A 391 -1.00 -10.93 45.48
N GLN A 392 -0.43 -9.79 45.86
CA GLN A 392 -0.78 -8.47 45.33
C GLN A 392 -0.18 -8.26 43.94
N THR A 393 1.06 -8.69 43.71
CA THR A 393 1.65 -8.79 42.37
C THR A 393 0.80 -9.68 41.47
N SER A 394 0.37 -10.84 41.98
CA SER A 394 -0.51 -11.75 41.24
C SER A 394 -1.89 -11.14 40.97
N ARG A 395 -2.49 -10.46 41.95
CA ARG A 395 -3.79 -9.79 41.81
C ARG A 395 -3.74 -8.61 40.85
N MET A 396 -2.67 -7.82 40.82
CA MET A 396 -2.53 -6.74 39.85
C MET A 396 -2.34 -7.26 38.43
N ASN A 397 -1.53 -8.30 38.24
CA ASN A 397 -1.39 -8.94 36.94
C ASN A 397 -2.75 -9.46 36.46
N VAL A 398 -3.49 -10.18 37.31
CA VAL A 398 -4.84 -10.67 37.00
C VAL A 398 -5.84 -9.53 36.79
N THR A 399 -5.75 -8.42 37.53
CA THR A 399 -6.65 -7.27 37.38
C THR A 399 -6.39 -6.54 36.07
N ASN A 400 -5.12 -6.35 35.70
CA ASN A 400 -4.74 -5.76 34.43
C ASN A 400 -5.12 -6.67 33.25
N ASP A 401 -4.91 -7.98 33.38
CA ASP A 401 -5.29 -8.95 32.37
C ASP A 401 -6.82 -9.04 32.21
N ASN A 402 -7.56 -9.05 33.33
CA ASN A 402 -9.02 -9.03 33.31
C ASN A 402 -9.58 -7.70 32.77
N ALA A 403 -8.96 -6.56 33.10
CA ALA A 403 -9.37 -5.26 32.56
C ALA A 403 -9.14 -5.18 31.04
N ARG A 404 -8.02 -5.74 30.55
CA ARG A 404 -7.74 -5.86 29.12
C ARG A 404 -8.72 -6.81 28.44
N ALA A 405 -8.91 -8.01 29.00
CA ALA A 405 -9.85 -9.00 28.48
C ALA A 405 -11.29 -8.47 28.44
N ALA A 406 -11.73 -7.76 29.48
CA ALA A 406 -13.06 -7.15 29.54
C ALA A 406 -13.21 -6.00 28.53
N SER A 407 -12.18 -5.18 28.34
CA SER A 407 -12.19 -4.12 27.32
C SER A 407 -12.28 -4.68 25.91
N THR A 408 -11.50 -5.73 25.61
CA THR A 408 -11.52 -6.42 24.31
C THR A 408 -12.84 -7.15 24.07
N ALA A 409 -13.39 -7.84 25.07
CA ALA A 409 -14.67 -8.52 24.95
C ALA A 409 -15.83 -7.52 24.70
N ASN A 410 -15.83 -6.40 25.42
CA ASN A 410 -16.84 -5.36 25.25
C ASN A 410 -16.75 -4.67 23.88
N PHE A 411 -15.53 -4.40 23.38
CA PHE A 411 -15.35 -3.88 22.03
C PHE A 411 -15.91 -4.83 20.96
N ASN A 412 -15.59 -6.12 21.03
CA ASN A 412 -16.08 -7.10 20.05
C ASN A 412 -17.62 -7.20 20.07
N GLN A 413 -18.22 -7.21 21.25
CA GLN A 413 -19.68 -7.21 21.40
C GLN A 413 -20.32 -5.95 20.78
N LEU A 414 -19.75 -4.76 21.05
CA LEU A 414 -20.24 -3.51 20.48
C LEU A 414 -20.05 -3.46 18.96
N MET A 415 -18.96 -4.04 18.44
CA MET A 415 -18.70 -4.11 17.01
C MET A 415 -19.66 -5.06 16.28
N ASP A 416 -20.00 -6.19 16.90
CA ASP A 416 -20.98 -7.12 16.37
C ASP A 416 -22.39 -6.51 16.40
N VAL A 417 -22.74 -5.76 17.46
CA VAL A 417 -23.98 -4.97 17.50
C VAL A 417 -23.99 -3.90 16.42
N TRP A 418 -22.89 -3.20 16.17
CA TRP A 418 -22.80 -2.19 15.11
C TRP A 418 -23.00 -2.79 13.72
N LYS A 419 -22.34 -3.92 13.44
CA LYS A 419 -22.52 -4.69 12.20
C LYS A 419 -23.97 -5.14 12.02
N ALA A 420 -24.59 -5.65 13.09
CA ALA A 420 -25.94 -6.19 13.04
C ALA A 420 -27.02 -5.10 12.93
N SER A 421 -26.86 -3.98 13.63
CA SER A 421 -27.84 -2.89 13.66
C SER A 421 -27.67 -1.91 12.50
N GLY A 422 -26.50 -1.90 11.85
CA GLY A 422 -26.13 -0.90 10.86
C GLY A 422 -25.89 0.49 11.45
N LYS A 423 -25.91 0.68 12.78
CA LYS A 423 -25.66 1.95 13.48
C LYS A 423 -24.84 1.74 14.75
N ALA A 424 -23.85 2.60 14.99
CA ALA A 424 -22.94 2.43 16.11
C ALA A 424 -23.73 2.43 17.42
N PRO A 425 -23.68 1.38 18.25
CA PRO A 425 -24.29 1.42 19.57
C PRO A 425 -23.56 2.40 20.48
N ALA A 426 -24.22 2.80 21.57
CA ALA A 426 -23.56 3.52 22.65
C ALA A 426 -22.41 2.66 23.22
N GLY A 427 -21.32 3.30 23.62
CA GLY A 427 -20.13 2.67 24.20
C GLY A 427 -18.94 2.55 23.26
N LEU A 428 -19.11 2.83 21.96
CA LEU A 428 -18.01 2.92 20.99
C LEU A 428 -17.33 4.30 20.97
N GLU A 429 -17.86 5.29 21.68
CA GLU A 429 -17.33 6.66 21.71
C GLU A 429 -15.92 6.70 22.31
N LYS A 430 -15.64 5.80 23.27
CA LYS A 430 -14.29 5.61 23.84
C LYS A 430 -13.26 5.11 22.82
N PHE A 431 -13.72 4.60 21.68
CA PHE A 431 -12.91 4.20 20.54
C PHE A 431 -13.02 5.18 19.36
N GLY A 432 -13.57 6.38 19.61
CA GLY A 432 -13.68 7.45 18.61
C GLY A 432 -14.86 7.34 17.65
N ILE A 433 -15.84 6.48 17.92
CA ILE A 433 -17.02 6.29 17.05
C ILE A 433 -18.27 6.79 17.79
N THR A 434 -18.88 7.85 17.30
CA THR A 434 -20.11 8.41 17.87
C THR A 434 -21.28 7.43 17.74
N GLN A 435 -22.09 7.28 18.78
CA GLN A 435 -23.33 6.50 18.71
C GLN A 435 -24.21 6.95 17.54
N GLY A 436 -24.79 5.98 16.83
CA GLY A 436 -25.66 6.20 15.70
C GLY A 436 -24.95 6.25 14.35
N THR A 437 -23.60 6.32 14.32
CA THR A 437 -22.80 6.29 13.09
C THR A 437 -23.15 5.07 12.26
N SER A 438 -23.63 5.25 11.03
CA SER A 438 -24.05 4.12 10.21
C SER A 438 -22.86 3.22 9.84
N PHE A 439 -23.03 1.90 9.96
CA PHE A 439 -22.03 0.91 9.57
C PHE A 439 -21.87 0.95 8.04
N GLY A 440 -20.75 1.48 7.55
CA GLY A 440 -20.45 1.53 6.11
C GLY A 440 -20.98 2.73 5.32
N SER A 441 -21.60 3.74 5.94
CA SER A 441 -22.08 4.95 5.23
C SER A 441 -21.00 6.03 5.06
N GLY A 442 -19.96 5.73 4.30
CA GLY A 442 -19.21 6.77 3.58
C GLY A 442 -20.03 7.19 2.36
N SER A 443 -21.10 7.98 2.56
CA SER A 443 -21.97 8.48 1.50
C SER A 443 -21.64 9.95 1.21
N ASN A 444 -21.40 10.27 -0.07
CA ASN A 444 -20.82 11.51 -0.62
C ASN A 444 -21.63 12.82 -0.39
N ASN A 445 -22.49 12.93 0.61
CA ASN A 445 -23.28 14.14 0.92
C ASN A 445 -22.82 14.88 2.21
N GLY A 446 -21.72 14.46 2.86
CA GLY A 446 -21.28 14.96 4.17
C GLY A 446 -20.59 16.33 4.21
N MET A 447 -20.15 16.89 3.08
CA MET A 447 -19.35 18.14 3.09
C MET A 447 -20.07 19.34 3.71
N SER A 448 -21.39 19.47 3.55
CA SER A 448 -22.07 20.74 3.86
C SER A 448 -22.38 20.97 5.35
N GLU A 449 -22.53 19.91 6.15
CA GLU A 449 -22.74 20.03 7.59
C GLU A 449 -21.42 20.16 8.36
N GLU A 450 -20.34 19.53 7.89
CA GLU A 450 -19.02 19.61 8.51
C GLU A 450 -18.37 21.00 8.33
N LEU A 451 -18.54 21.63 7.16
CA LEU A 451 -18.16 23.03 6.93
C LEU A 451 -18.90 24.00 7.87
N SER A 452 -20.17 23.70 8.17
CA SER A 452 -21.01 24.54 9.06
C SER A 452 -20.53 24.50 10.52
N GLY A 453 -20.07 23.33 10.99
CA GLY A 453 -19.51 23.16 12.35
C GLY A 453 -18.25 23.98 12.57
N LEU A 454 -17.27 23.85 11.67
CA LEU A 454 -16.03 24.62 11.66
C LEU A 454 -16.30 26.13 11.56
N TYR A 455 -17.19 26.55 10.67
CA TYR A 455 -17.60 27.95 10.51
C TYR A 455 -18.20 28.51 11.81
N SER A 456 -19.10 27.78 12.46
CA SER A 456 -19.73 28.23 13.71
C SER A 456 -18.75 28.30 14.88
N GLY A 457 -17.78 27.38 14.94
CA GLY A 457 -16.75 27.34 15.97
C GLY A 457 -15.81 28.54 15.88
N LEU A 458 -15.37 28.88 14.66
CA LEU A 458 -14.54 30.06 14.38
C LEU A 458 -15.26 31.37 14.68
N THR A 459 -16.49 31.52 14.16
CA THR A 459 -17.25 32.78 14.29
C THR A 459 -17.78 33.02 15.71
N SER A 460 -17.98 31.96 16.50
CA SER A 460 -18.35 32.10 17.93
C SER A 460 -17.15 32.22 18.87
N GLY A 461 -15.91 32.19 18.36
CA GLY A 461 -14.69 32.25 19.15
C GLY A 461 -14.41 31.00 19.99
N LYS A 462 -15.17 29.91 19.81
CA LYS A 462 -15.00 28.64 20.52
C LYS A 462 -13.88 27.77 19.95
N LEU A 463 -13.50 28.04 18.71
CA LEU A 463 -12.40 27.38 18.02
C LEU A 463 -11.45 28.46 17.51
N SER A 464 -10.19 28.45 17.94
CA SER A 464 -9.19 29.34 17.34
C SER A 464 -8.92 28.93 15.89
N ALA A 465 -8.40 29.86 15.09
CA ALA A 465 -8.01 29.56 13.71
C ALA A 465 -6.99 28.40 13.63
N ASP A 466 -6.03 28.36 14.55
CA ASP A 466 -5.04 27.28 14.61
C ASP A 466 -5.66 25.93 14.97
N GLN A 467 -6.66 25.91 15.86
CA GLN A 467 -7.40 24.71 16.22
C GLN A 467 -8.25 24.21 15.04
N ALA A 468 -8.91 25.14 14.33
CA ALA A 468 -9.67 24.82 13.12
C ALA A 468 -8.79 24.21 12.03
N LEU A 469 -7.64 24.83 11.76
CA LEU A 469 -6.63 24.33 10.82
C LEU A 469 -6.11 22.95 11.22
N SER A 470 -5.80 22.74 12.49
CA SER A 470 -5.34 21.43 13.01
C SER A 470 -6.38 20.34 12.83
N GLU A 471 -7.66 20.63 13.10
CA GLU A 471 -8.74 19.66 12.95
C GLU A 471 -9.01 19.32 11.47
N ILE A 472 -9.00 20.32 10.58
CA ILE A 472 -9.11 20.11 9.12
C ILE A 472 -7.98 19.18 8.64
N ASN A 473 -6.74 19.45 9.08
CA ASN A 473 -5.57 18.64 8.72
C ASN A 473 -5.66 17.21 9.27
N GLY A 474 -6.15 17.03 10.50
CA GLY A 474 -6.36 15.72 11.11
C GLY A 474 -7.39 14.88 10.37
N ARG A 475 -8.51 15.50 9.97
CA ARG A 475 -9.59 14.84 9.22
C ARG A 475 -9.19 14.46 7.80
N GLU A 476 -8.48 15.34 7.11
CA GLU A 476 -7.88 15.03 5.80
C GLU A 476 -6.94 13.84 5.90
N ARG A 477 -6.09 13.77 6.93
CA ARG A 477 -5.18 12.64 7.18
C ARG A 477 -5.90 11.32 7.46
N MET A 478 -7.07 11.37 8.11
CA MET A 478 -7.87 10.18 8.42
C MET A 478 -8.82 9.78 7.28
N GLY A 479 -8.83 10.52 6.17
CA GLY A 479 -9.67 10.24 5.00
C GLY A 479 -11.15 10.54 5.22
N PHE A 480 -11.49 11.28 6.29
CA PHE A 480 -12.87 11.69 6.56
C PHE A 480 -13.33 12.87 5.70
N THR A 481 -12.38 13.65 5.15
CA THR A 481 -12.67 14.77 4.25
C THR A 481 -11.74 14.69 3.03
N THR A 482 -12.21 15.12 1.86
CA THR A 482 -11.37 15.10 0.65
C THR A 482 -10.34 16.23 0.69
N LYS A 483 -9.24 16.11 -0.08
CA LYS A 483 -8.21 17.15 -0.14
C LYS A 483 -8.75 18.49 -0.64
N GLU A 484 -9.70 18.46 -1.59
CA GLU A 484 -10.35 19.64 -2.14
C GLU A 484 -11.21 20.34 -1.07
N ASP A 485 -11.91 19.56 -0.25
CA ASP A 485 -12.71 20.10 0.87
C ASP A 485 -11.83 20.67 1.96
N ALA A 486 -10.76 19.97 2.32
CA ALA A 486 -9.79 20.45 3.29
C ALA A 486 -9.14 21.75 2.82
N ALA A 487 -8.87 21.89 1.51
CA ALA A 487 -8.36 23.14 0.93
C ALA A 487 -9.39 24.27 1.02
N ASN A 488 -10.65 24.01 0.67
CA ASN A 488 -11.74 24.98 0.76
C ASN A 488 -11.99 25.44 2.22
N MET A 489 -11.95 24.50 3.17
CA MET A 489 -12.06 24.78 4.60
C MET A 489 -10.87 25.63 5.10
N ARG A 490 -9.62 25.31 4.71
CA ARG A 490 -8.44 26.10 5.09
C ARG A 490 -8.46 27.51 4.53
N ALA A 491 -8.85 27.67 3.27
CA ALA A 491 -9.01 28.97 2.64
C ALA A 491 -10.05 29.84 3.38
N PHE A 492 -11.13 29.21 3.85
CA PHE A 492 -12.12 29.89 4.69
C PHE A 492 -11.53 30.35 6.04
N VAL A 493 -10.78 29.49 6.75
CA VAL A 493 -10.14 29.88 8.02
C VAL A 493 -9.12 31.01 7.83
N GLN A 494 -8.39 30.98 6.73
CA GLN A 494 -7.42 32.02 6.36
C GLN A 494 -8.10 33.37 6.11
N GLN A 495 -9.20 33.39 5.33
CA GLN A 495 -9.99 34.60 5.12
C GLN A 495 -10.55 35.17 6.44
N TYR A 496 -10.93 34.30 7.38
CA TYR A 496 -11.40 34.71 8.70
C TYR A 496 -10.30 35.37 9.55
N LEU A 497 -9.04 34.91 9.42
CA LEU A 497 -7.89 35.53 10.08
C LEU A 497 -7.53 36.91 9.51
N GLU A 498 -7.69 37.09 8.20
CA GLU A 498 -7.32 38.32 7.50
C GLU A 498 -8.39 39.42 7.61
N GLY A 499 -9.66 39.04 7.78
CA GLY A 499 -10.79 39.95 7.96
C GLY A 499 -11.33 39.93 9.39
N GLY A 500 -10.73 40.73 10.29
CA GLY A 500 -11.18 40.87 11.68
C GLY A 500 -12.71 41.04 11.78
N SER A 501 -13.32 40.21 12.63
CA SER A 501 -14.77 40.02 12.84
C SER A 501 -15.58 41.32 12.80
N GLY A 502 -16.12 41.70 11.64
CA GLY A 502 -16.81 42.98 11.59
C GLY A 502 -17.36 43.48 10.25
N GLN A 503 -17.63 42.65 9.24
CA GLN A 503 -18.60 43.03 8.20
C GLN A 503 -19.13 41.85 7.39
N SER A 504 -20.44 41.83 7.22
CA SER A 504 -21.25 40.81 6.55
C SER A 504 -20.85 40.62 5.08
N THR A 505 -20.29 39.46 4.76
CA THR A 505 -20.22 38.93 3.39
C THR A 505 -21.15 37.69 3.26
N PRO A 506 -21.64 37.38 2.05
CA PRO A 506 -22.76 36.46 1.87
C PRO A 506 -22.35 34.99 2.03
N LYS A 507 -23.20 34.20 2.70
CA LYS A 507 -23.09 32.74 2.84
C LYS A 507 -22.92 32.07 1.46
N PRO A 508 -22.01 31.08 1.29
CA PRO A 508 -21.92 30.30 0.06
C PRO A 508 -23.22 29.49 -0.15
N GLN A 509 -23.77 29.50 -1.36
CA GLN A 509 -24.92 28.66 -1.72
C GLN A 509 -24.50 27.18 -1.78
N GLN A 510 -25.26 26.30 -1.09
CA GLN A 510 -25.09 24.85 -1.14
C GLN A 510 -25.30 24.32 -2.58
N PRO A 511 -24.47 23.37 -3.08
CA PRO A 511 -24.71 22.72 -4.35
C PRO A 511 -25.94 21.78 -4.28
N ALA A 512 -26.75 21.78 -5.33
CA ALA A 512 -28.00 21.04 -5.44
C ALA A 512 -27.78 19.51 -5.42
N LYS A 513 -28.66 18.77 -4.73
CA LYS A 513 -28.70 17.29 -4.73
C LYS A 513 -28.95 16.77 -6.15
N THR A 514 -28.01 16.01 -6.69
CA THR A 514 -28.17 15.30 -7.97
C THR A 514 -29.04 14.05 -7.83
N THR A 515 -30.19 14.04 -8.51
CA THR A 515 -31.10 12.89 -8.71
C THR A 515 -30.66 12.03 -9.90
N VAL A 516 -29.51 11.36 -9.78
CA VAL A 516 -29.06 10.42 -10.82
C VAL A 516 -29.66 9.03 -10.56
N GLY A 517 -30.34 8.47 -11.56
CA GLY A 517 -30.73 7.05 -11.61
C GLY A 517 -32.21 6.73 -11.45
N LYS A 518 -33.08 7.71 -11.21
CA LYS A 518 -34.54 7.48 -11.18
C LYS A 518 -35.13 7.65 -12.57
N SER A 519 -35.97 6.70 -12.98
CA SER A 519 -36.79 6.82 -14.19
C SER A 519 -37.79 7.97 -14.04
N ALA A 520 -38.25 8.53 -15.17
CA ALA A 520 -39.24 9.61 -15.17
C ALA A 520 -40.52 9.23 -14.39
N THR A 521 -40.89 7.95 -14.40
CA THR A 521 -42.03 7.42 -13.66
C THR A 521 -41.79 7.39 -12.14
N GLU A 522 -40.57 7.12 -11.70
CA GLU A 522 -40.20 7.16 -10.27
C GLU A 522 -40.15 8.60 -9.74
N LEU A 523 -39.66 9.54 -10.54
CA LEU A 523 -39.67 10.97 -10.21
C LEU A 523 -41.11 11.52 -10.14
N LEU A 524 -42.00 11.07 -11.03
CA LEU A 524 -43.42 11.42 -10.99
C LEU A 524 -44.08 10.89 -9.71
N LYS A 525 -43.77 9.66 -9.32
CA LYS A 525 -44.32 9.04 -8.10
C LYS A 525 -43.83 9.74 -6.82
N ASP A 526 -42.57 10.16 -6.79
CA ASP A 526 -42.03 10.99 -5.71
C ASP A 526 -42.76 12.35 -5.63
N TRP A 527 -43.01 12.99 -6.77
CA TRP A 527 -43.76 14.25 -6.82
C TRP A 527 -45.23 14.10 -6.40
N GLU A 528 -45.91 13.02 -6.81
CA GLU A 528 -47.31 12.74 -6.45
C GLU A 528 -47.50 12.41 -4.96
N THR A 529 -46.43 11.95 -4.30
CA THR A 529 -46.43 11.60 -2.87
C THR A 529 -45.89 12.71 -1.97
N ASP A 530 -45.30 13.77 -2.53
CA ASP A 530 -44.88 14.96 -1.79
C ASP A 530 -46.11 15.82 -1.39
N PRO A 531 -46.40 15.95 -0.08
CA PRO A 531 -47.54 16.73 0.40
C PRO A 531 -47.45 18.25 0.08
N THR A 532 -46.28 18.74 -0.33
CA THR A 532 -46.10 20.14 -0.77
C THR A 532 -46.52 20.37 -2.22
N GLY A 533 -46.58 19.31 -3.05
CA GLY A 533 -46.96 19.39 -4.46
C GLY A 533 -48.48 19.46 -4.70
N LYS A 534 -49.27 18.84 -3.82
CA LYS A 534 -50.75 18.80 -3.96
C LYS A 534 -51.48 20.05 -3.46
N SER A 535 -50.86 20.85 -2.60
CA SER A 535 -51.53 21.94 -1.88
C SER A 535 -51.32 23.33 -2.50
N ALA A 536 -50.44 23.49 -3.48
CA ALA A 536 -50.25 24.74 -4.19
C ALA A 536 -50.78 24.59 -5.61
N GLY A 537 -52.01 25.06 -5.88
CA GLY A 537 -52.65 25.06 -7.20
C GLY A 537 -51.85 25.82 -8.27
N ARG A 538 -50.74 25.25 -8.72
CA ARG A 538 -49.83 25.80 -9.72
C ARG A 538 -50.11 25.10 -11.04
N ALA A 539 -50.38 25.91 -12.06
CA ALA A 539 -50.71 25.45 -13.40
C ALA A 539 -49.62 24.53 -13.97
N LYS A 540 -50.07 23.46 -14.63
CA LYS A 540 -49.28 22.55 -15.46
C LYS A 540 -48.48 23.34 -16.51
N TYR A 541 -47.26 23.73 -16.20
CA TYR A 541 -46.23 23.84 -17.23
C TYR A 541 -45.31 22.66 -17.04
N ASP A 542 -45.47 21.72 -17.97
CA ASP A 542 -45.18 20.32 -17.79
C ASP A 542 -43.69 20.06 -18.01
N TRP A 543 -42.94 20.06 -16.92
CA TRP A 543 -41.53 19.66 -16.90
C TRP A 543 -41.31 18.30 -17.57
N VAL A 544 -42.32 17.42 -17.52
CA VAL A 544 -42.29 16.11 -18.20
C VAL A 544 -42.23 16.29 -19.71
N GLN A 545 -43.02 17.20 -20.29
CA GLN A 545 -42.96 17.50 -21.73
C GLN A 545 -41.59 18.06 -22.15
N TRP A 546 -40.97 18.90 -21.32
CA TRP A 546 -39.65 19.45 -21.62
C TRP A 546 -38.55 18.37 -21.55
N MET A 547 -38.56 17.50 -20.54
CA MET A 547 -37.62 16.38 -20.44
C MET A 547 -37.74 15.38 -21.60
N THR A 548 -38.95 15.21 -22.16
CA THR A 548 -39.18 14.37 -23.33
C THR A 548 -38.86 15.05 -24.67
N SER A 549 -38.56 16.35 -24.67
CA SER A 549 -38.12 17.07 -25.88
C SER A 549 -36.64 16.82 -26.18
N PRO A 550 -36.18 16.93 -27.45
CA PRO A 550 -34.79 16.69 -27.83
C PRO A 550 -33.78 17.55 -27.05
N GLN A 551 -34.15 18.79 -26.69
CA GLN A 551 -33.29 19.68 -25.91
C GLN A 551 -33.22 19.30 -24.42
N GLY A 552 -34.29 18.76 -23.83
CA GLY A 552 -34.30 18.32 -22.43
C GLY A 552 -33.50 17.04 -22.22
N TYR A 553 -33.59 16.10 -23.17
CA TYR A 553 -32.89 14.80 -23.09
C TYR A 553 -31.36 14.93 -23.15
N SER A 554 -30.83 15.90 -23.89
CA SER A 554 -29.38 16.14 -23.99
C SER A 554 -28.78 16.91 -22.82
N ALA A 555 -29.60 17.63 -22.05
CA ALA A 555 -29.11 18.64 -21.12
C ALA A 555 -28.90 18.13 -19.68
N GLY A 556 -29.31 16.90 -19.35
CA GLY A 556 -29.05 16.27 -18.04
C GLY A 556 -29.39 17.14 -16.82
N THR A 557 -30.37 18.03 -16.94
CA THR A 557 -30.55 19.16 -16.03
C THR A 557 -31.59 18.81 -14.97
N SER A 558 -31.26 19.01 -13.69
CA SER A 558 -32.21 18.73 -12.59
C SER A 558 -33.41 19.68 -12.65
N TYR A 559 -34.52 19.27 -12.04
CA TYR A 559 -35.76 20.03 -12.00
C TYR A 559 -35.56 21.46 -11.48
N GLU A 560 -34.68 21.65 -10.50
CA GLU A 560 -34.38 22.95 -9.90
C GLU A 560 -33.71 23.90 -10.90
N VAL A 561 -32.76 23.40 -11.70
CA VAL A 561 -32.07 24.20 -12.72
C VAL A 561 -33.03 24.54 -13.87
N TRP A 562 -33.90 23.61 -14.25
CA TRP A 562 -34.94 23.88 -15.23
C TRP A 562 -35.91 24.96 -14.72
N LYS A 563 -36.36 24.86 -13.46
CA LYS A 563 -37.30 25.81 -12.85
C LYS A 563 -36.73 27.23 -12.81
N ASP A 564 -35.44 27.37 -12.53
CA ASP A 564 -34.80 28.69 -12.40
C ASP A 564 -34.54 29.36 -13.76
N LYS A 565 -34.30 28.55 -14.80
CA LYS A 565 -33.91 29.00 -16.13
C LYS A 565 -35.09 29.13 -17.11
N TYR A 566 -36.09 28.27 -16.97
CA TYR A 566 -37.23 28.15 -17.90
C TYR A 566 -38.60 28.18 -17.21
N GLY A 567 -38.64 28.08 -15.88
CA GLY A 567 -39.89 28.19 -15.13
C GLY A 567 -40.48 29.60 -15.21
N PRO A 568 -41.81 29.74 -15.06
CA PRO A 568 -42.47 31.03 -15.14
C PRO A 568 -41.93 31.97 -14.05
N ARG A 569 -41.21 33.02 -14.47
CA ARG A 569 -40.82 34.12 -13.59
C ARG A 569 -42.06 34.93 -13.27
N LEU A 570 -42.57 34.79 -12.05
CA LEU A 570 -43.60 35.68 -11.52
C LEU A 570 -42.97 37.07 -11.42
N GLY A 571 -43.30 37.94 -12.36
CA GLY A 571 -43.00 39.36 -12.26
C GLY A 571 -44.02 40.02 -11.33
N GLY A 572 -43.53 40.85 -10.41
CA GLY A 572 -44.27 41.94 -9.74
C GLY A 572 -45.49 41.55 -8.94
#